data_AF-A0A949ELD8-F1
#
_entry.id   AF-A0A949ELD8-F1
#
_cell.length_a   1.000
_cell.length_b   1.000
_cell.length_c   1.000
_cell.angle_alpha   90.00
_cell.angle_beta   90.00
_cell.angle_gamma   90.00
#
_symmetry.space_group_name_H-M   'P 1'
#
loop_
_entity.id
_entity.type
_entity.pdbx_description
1 polymer ?
#
loop_
_entity_poly.entity_id
_entity_poly.type
_entity_poly.pdbx_seq_one_letter_code
_entity_poly.pdbx_strand_id
1 'polypeptide(L)'
;DTKNLSHGECNNEQINCLDIIVSTKRGVFLYRKGTWSPVYKGMETNNVNCLAMGAERKVYAGTDKGVFTLLVSDSLPSNVEIASKYKYIDVNNEFEHEPEIKEVHHLAIEYGDVNPDKIQNWRKLVKKRAYFPDVSLSLDVDRNRTISNSIYGSYTSGGQHYVGPNDKTFYRNTGVGVSLSWDLADIVWSSDQLSIDSRSKMMVELREDILDQVTRLYFERRRVQIELLTLAENEPQLKMDKEMRLAELTALLDSFTGGEFSKRIEAGRK
;
A
#
# COMPACT_ATOMS: atom_id res chain seq x y z
N ASP A 1 -35.29 17.45 34.65
CA ASP A 1 -34.97 17.32 33.22
C ASP A 1 -33.49 17.58 32.96
N THR A 2 -32.68 16.54 33.07
CA THR A 2 -31.26 16.53 32.71
C THR A 2 -31.15 16.46 31.19
N LYS A 3 -30.94 17.60 30.53
CA LYS A 3 -30.62 17.64 29.10
C LYS A 3 -29.21 17.11 28.89
N ASN A 4 -29.11 16.03 28.11
CA ASN A 4 -27.87 15.48 27.59
C ASN A 4 -27.16 16.55 26.74
N LEU A 5 -26.02 17.04 27.22
CA LEU A 5 -25.08 17.83 26.44
C LEU A 5 -24.37 16.88 25.48
N SER A 6 -24.67 16.99 24.18
CA SER A 6 -23.88 16.38 23.12
C SER A 6 -22.51 17.05 23.06
N HIS A 7 -21.45 16.25 22.92
CA HIS A 7 -20.08 16.71 22.71
C HIS A 7 -19.99 17.70 21.53
N GLY A 8 -19.92 19.01 21.79
CA GLY A 8 -19.70 20.01 20.74
C GLY A 8 -20.09 21.45 21.04
N GLU A 9 -20.90 21.74 22.07
CA GLU A 9 -21.32 23.11 22.35
C GLU A 9 -20.39 23.80 23.36
N CYS A 10 -19.55 24.73 22.87
CA CYS A 10 -18.81 25.66 23.71
C CYS A 10 -19.77 26.76 24.19
N ASN A 11 -20.26 26.66 25.43
CA ASN A 11 -20.99 27.75 26.05
C ASN A 11 -20.07 28.92 26.38
N ASN A 12 -20.51 30.11 25.98
CA ASN A 12 -19.91 31.40 26.26
C ASN A 12 -19.88 31.64 27.77
N GLU A 13 -18.70 31.50 28.37
CA GLU A 13 -18.12 32.45 29.32
C GLU A 13 -16.79 31.86 29.82
N GLN A 14 -15.69 32.45 29.34
CA GLN A 14 -14.33 32.28 29.88
C GLN A 14 -13.70 30.88 29.85
N ILE A 15 -13.79 30.17 28.72
CA ILE A 15 -12.84 29.11 28.40
C ILE A 15 -12.08 29.53 27.15
N ASN A 16 -10.77 29.74 27.29
CA ASN A 16 -9.82 29.85 26.18
C ASN A 16 -10.15 28.74 25.18
N CYS A 17 -10.70 29.09 24.02
CA CYS A 17 -10.96 28.13 22.96
C CYS A 17 -9.62 27.49 22.59
N LEU A 18 -9.40 26.25 23.02
CA LEU A 18 -8.18 25.52 22.76
C LEU A 18 -8.11 25.28 21.25
N ASP A 19 -7.10 25.86 20.60
CA ASP A 19 -6.73 25.48 19.24
C ASP A 19 -5.98 24.15 19.33
N ILE A 20 -6.59 23.06 18.85
CA ILE A 20 -5.98 21.73 18.86
C ILE A 20 -5.61 21.37 17.44
N ILE A 21 -4.36 20.97 17.22
CA ILE A 21 -3.90 20.44 15.93
C ILE A 21 -3.61 18.96 16.11
N VAL A 22 -4.16 18.14 15.22
CA VAL A 22 -3.99 16.69 15.26
C VAL A 22 -3.55 16.20 13.88
N SER A 23 -2.51 15.38 13.84
CA SER A 23 -2.18 14.56 12.68
C SER A 23 -2.89 13.21 12.78
N THR A 24 -3.48 12.79 11.69
CA THR A 24 -4.07 11.47 11.52
C THR A 24 -3.45 10.82 10.29
N LYS A 25 -3.75 9.54 10.04
CA LYS A 25 -3.40 8.86 8.79
C LYS A 25 -3.98 9.53 7.53
N ARG A 26 -5.00 10.39 7.69
CA ARG A 26 -5.65 11.14 6.59
C ARG A 26 -5.15 12.58 6.45
N GLY A 27 -4.15 12.97 7.24
CA GLY A 27 -3.59 14.32 7.24
C GLY A 27 -3.81 15.11 8.54
N VAL A 28 -3.53 16.41 8.48
CA VAL A 28 -3.51 17.34 9.62
C VAL A 28 -4.80 18.16 9.71
N PHE A 29 -5.42 18.14 10.88
CA PHE A 29 -6.66 18.84 11.15
C PHE A 29 -6.48 19.82 12.30
N LEU A 30 -7.16 20.97 12.19
CA LEU A 30 -7.23 21.98 13.24
C LEU A 30 -8.66 22.00 13.79
N TYR A 31 -8.77 21.87 15.11
CA TYR A 31 -9.99 22.15 15.84
C TYR A 31 -9.94 23.57 16.39
N ARG A 32 -10.92 24.38 16.00
CA ARG A 32 -11.07 25.76 16.47
C ARG A 32 -12.55 26.12 16.53
N LYS A 33 -12.98 26.78 17.61
CA LYS A 33 -14.36 27.29 17.80
C LYS A 33 -15.44 26.22 17.48
N GLY A 34 -15.27 25.01 17.97
CA GLY A 34 -16.24 23.92 17.76
C GLY A 34 -16.16 23.22 16.40
N THR A 35 -15.27 23.64 15.49
CA THR A 35 -15.22 23.11 14.11
C THR A 35 -13.85 22.51 13.80
N TRP A 36 -13.85 21.34 13.14
CA TRP A 36 -12.64 20.75 12.56
C TRP A 36 -12.46 21.23 11.12
N SER A 37 -11.29 21.77 10.80
CA SER A 37 -10.92 22.15 9.44
C SER A 37 -9.65 21.42 8.97
N PRO A 38 -9.61 20.95 7.71
CA PRO A 38 -8.39 20.37 7.15
C PRO A 38 -7.37 21.47 6.87
N VAL A 39 -6.15 21.31 7.40
CA VAL A 39 -5.04 22.27 7.21
C VAL A 39 -3.87 21.68 6.43
N TYR A 40 -3.99 20.43 5.97
CA TYR A 40 -2.97 19.73 5.17
C TYR A 40 -2.91 20.16 3.69
N LYS A 41 -3.66 21.21 3.32
CA LYS A 41 -3.70 21.77 1.97
C LYS A 41 -2.29 22.26 1.58
N GLY A 42 -1.70 21.70 0.52
CA GLY A 42 -0.32 22.04 0.09
C GLY A 42 0.73 20.97 0.41
N MET A 43 0.36 19.93 1.19
CA MET A 43 1.27 18.84 1.55
C MET A 43 1.19 17.69 0.54
N GLU A 44 2.32 17.05 0.24
CA GLU A 44 2.38 15.92 -0.71
C GLU A 44 2.17 14.54 -0.10
N THR A 45 2.16 14.45 1.24
CA THR A 45 2.16 13.18 1.97
C THR A 45 1.25 13.24 3.20
N ASN A 46 0.61 12.11 3.51
CA ASN A 46 -0.20 11.92 4.71
C ASN A 46 0.60 11.46 5.93
N ASN A 47 1.85 11.04 5.73
CA ASN A 47 2.72 10.55 6.79
C ASN A 47 3.35 11.71 7.55
N VAL A 48 2.65 12.18 8.58
CA VAL A 48 3.13 13.23 9.47
C VAL A 48 3.75 12.59 10.71
N ASN A 49 5.06 12.75 10.84
CA ASN A 49 5.84 12.21 11.95
C ASN A 49 5.84 13.14 13.15
N CYS A 50 5.83 14.45 12.91
CA CYS A 50 5.79 15.44 13.98
C CYS A 50 5.05 16.71 13.55
N LEU A 51 4.46 17.37 14.54
CA LEU A 51 3.85 18.69 14.40
C LEU A 51 4.53 19.63 15.38
N ALA A 52 4.91 20.81 14.92
CA ALA A 52 5.47 21.87 15.74
C ALA A 52 4.73 23.17 15.45
N MET A 53 4.30 23.87 16.49
CA MET A 53 3.72 25.20 16.36
C MET A 53 4.81 26.24 16.56
N GLY A 54 5.03 27.07 15.55
CA GLY A 54 5.95 28.20 15.62
C GLY A 54 5.28 29.49 16.12
N ALA A 55 6.07 30.56 16.19
CA ALA A 55 5.55 31.91 16.37
C ALA A 55 4.59 32.29 15.20
N GLU A 56 3.66 33.20 15.46
CA GLU A 56 2.70 33.71 14.45
C GLU A 56 1.69 32.70 13.89
N ARG A 57 1.31 31.65 14.66
CA ARG A 57 0.31 30.64 14.23
C ARG A 57 0.71 29.85 12.97
N LYS A 58 2.01 29.79 12.65
CA LYS A 58 2.54 28.89 11.61
C LYS A 58 2.71 27.49 12.21
N VAL A 59 2.16 26.49 11.54
CA VAL A 59 2.31 25.09 11.96
C VAL A 59 3.27 24.41 11.01
N TYR A 60 4.29 23.76 11.55
CA TYR A 60 5.23 22.96 10.80
C TYR A 60 4.86 21.49 10.94
N ALA A 61 4.65 20.83 9.81
CA ALA A 61 4.45 19.39 9.73
C ALA A 61 5.74 18.74 9.21
N GLY A 62 6.43 18.02 10.07
CA GLY A 62 7.54 17.17 9.68
C GLY A 62 6.99 15.85 9.13
N THR A 63 7.26 15.59 7.87
CA THR A 63 6.77 14.43 7.13
C THR A 63 7.91 13.59 6.58
N ASP A 64 7.59 12.41 6.04
CA ASP A 64 8.53 11.57 5.30
C ASP A 64 9.06 12.23 4.00
N LYS A 65 8.38 13.27 3.49
CA LYS A 65 8.77 14.04 2.30
C LYS A 65 9.38 15.41 2.62
N GLY A 66 9.61 15.72 3.90
CA GLY A 66 10.20 16.99 4.33
C GLY A 66 9.31 17.78 5.28
N VAL A 67 9.63 19.06 5.46
CA VAL A 67 8.92 19.95 6.39
C VAL A 67 7.98 20.86 5.61
N PHE A 68 6.68 20.78 5.90
CA PHE A 68 5.66 21.62 5.30
C PHE A 68 5.20 22.69 6.30
N THR A 69 5.01 23.91 5.82
CA THR A 69 4.38 24.98 6.60
C THR A 69 2.90 25.04 6.27
N LEU A 70 2.07 24.82 7.27
CA LEU A 70 0.61 24.90 7.19
C LEU A 70 0.19 26.31 7.63
N LEU A 71 -0.56 26.97 6.75
CA LEU A 71 -1.15 28.26 7.05
C LEU A 71 -2.48 28.02 7.75
N VAL A 72 -2.53 28.35 9.03
CA VAL A 72 -3.77 28.38 9.82
C VAL A 72 -4.46 29.72 9.54
N SER A 73 -5.22 29.79 8.43
CA SER A 73 -6.09 30.94 8.18
C SER A 73 -7.38 30.82 9.00
N ASP A 74 -7.85 31.95 9.55
CA ASP A 74 -9.08 32.02 10.35
C ASP A 74 -10.37 31.75 9.55
N SER A 75 -10.22 31.49 8.26
CA SER A 75 -11.29 31.19 7.33
C SER A 75 -10.78 30.13 6.34
N LEU A 76 -11.60 29.09 6.10
CA LEU A 76 -11.72 28.60 4.73
C LEU A 76 -11.94 29.88 3.91
N PRO A 77 -11.12 30.21 2.90
CA PRO A 77 -11.39 31.40 2.12
C PRO A 77 -12.84 31.29 1.68
N SER A 78 -13.66 32.21 2.18
CA SER A 78 -15.06 32.29 1.81
C SER A 78 -15.03 32.30 0.30
N ASN A 79 -15.75 31.37 -0.33
CA ASN A 79 -15.79 31.15 -1.77
C ASN A 79 -16.20 32.42 -2.57
N VAL A 80 -16.46 33.53 -1.88
CA VAL A 80 -16.95 34.82 -2.34
C VAL A 80 -15.80 35.81 -2.62
N GLU A 81 -14.68 35.80 -1.89
CA GLU A 81 -13.55 36.72 -2.17
C GLU A 81 -12.57 36.16 -3.21
N ILE A 82 -12.47 34.84 -3.34
CA ILE A 82 -11.75 34.19 -4.45
C ILE A 82 -12.54 34.34 -5.76
N ALA A 83 -13.86 34.46 -5.73
CA ALA A 83 -14.64 34.59 -6.96
C ALA A 83 -14.54 35.98 -7.64
N SER A 84 -14.19 37.04 -6.90
CA SER A 84 -14.22 38.41 -7.43
C SER A 84 -12.90 38.88 -8.05
N LYS A 85 -11.76 38.28 -7.67
CA LYS A 85 -10.43 38.61 -8.21
C LYS A 85 -10.04 37.75 -9.41
N TYR A 86 -10.66 36.58 -9.54
CA TYR A 86 -10.34 35.62 -10.57
C TYR A 86 -11.46 35.68 -11.62
N LYS A 87 -11.09 36.11 -12.84
CA LYS A 87 -11.90 35.85 -14.05
C LYS A 87 -12.36 34.39 -13.96
N TYR A 88 -13.65 34.10 -14.19
CA TYR A 88 -14.14 32.73 -14.26
C TYR A 88 -13.35 31.99 -15.34
N ILE A 89 -12.20 31.41 -14.96
CA ILE A 89 -11.47 30.47 -15.78
C ILE A 89 -12.41 29.28 -15.84
N ASP A 90 -12.85 28.92 -17.04
CA ASP A 90 -13.51 27.64 -17.22
C ASP A 90 -12.44 26.57 -17.02
N VAL A 91 -12.23 26.21 -15.75
CA VAL A 91 -11.22 25.25 -15.30
C VAL A 91 -11.52 23.86 -15.84
N ASN A 92 -12.67 23.63 -16.48
CA ASN A 92 -12.94 22.37 -17.14
C ASN A 92 -12.35 22.38 -18.55
N ASN A 93 -12.47 23.49 -19.28
CA ASN A 93 -12.01 23.61 -20.66
C ASN A 93 -10.47 23.60 -20.80
N GLU A 94 -9.76 24.26 -19.88
CA GLU A 94 -8.28 24.35 -19.93
C GLU A 94 -7.56 23.01 -19.69
N PHE A 95 -8.26 22.01 -19.14
CA PHE A 95 -7.65 20.74 -18.76
C PHE A 95 -8.44 19.52 -19.26
N GLU A 96 -9.26 19.71 -20.28
CA GLU A 96 -10.07 18.65 -20.88
C GLU A 96 -9.20 17.51 -21.47
N HIS A 97 -7.98 17.84 -21.89
CA HIS A 97 -6.99 16.90 -22.42
C HIS A 97 -6.27 16.06 -21.35
N GLU A 98 -6.48 16.35 -20.06
CA GLU A 98 -5.86 15.61 -18.96
C GLU A 98 -6.83 14.54 -18.42
N PRO A 99 -6.33 13.36 -18.02
CA PRO A 99 -7.19 12.30 -17.52
C PRO A 99 -7.88 12.71 -16.21
N GLU A 100 -9.15 12.32 -16.08
CA GLU A 100 -9.90 12.50 -14.85
C GLU A 100 -9.32 11.65 -13.71
N ILE A 101 -9.54 12.07 -12.46
CA ILE A 101 -9.06 11.33 -11.28
C ILE A 101 -9.47 9.84 -11.29
N LYS A 102 -10.66 9.52 -11.80
CA LYS A 102 -11.15 8.14 -11.92
C LYS A 102 -10.27 7.29 -12.85
N GLU A 103 -9.81 7.87 -13.95
CA GLU A 103 -8.88 7.19 -14.86
C GLU A 103 -7.51 7.02 -14.21
N VAL A 104 -7.01 8.05 -13.51
CA VAL A 104 -5.72 7.97 -12.79
C VAL A 104 -5.76 6.90 -11.70
N HIS A 105 -6.88 6.77 -10.97
CA HIS A 105 -7.10 5.68 -10.01
C HIS A 105 -7.03 4.30 -10.67
N HIS A 106 -7.62 4.14 -11.86
CA HIS A 106 -7.53 2.88 -12.59
C HIS A 106 -6.09 2.54 -12.95
N LEU A 107 -5.34 3.50 -13.50
CA LEU A 107 -3.93 3.34 -13.84
C LEU A 107 -3.09 2.93 -12.61
N ALA A 108 -3.36 3.55 -11.46
CA ALA A 108 -2.66 3.25 -10.23
C ALA A 108 -3.00 1.87 -9.65
N ILE A 109 -4.28 1.45 -9.73
CA ILE A 109 -4.71 0.12 -9.29
C ILE A 109 -4.09 -0.97 -10.17
N GLU A 110 -4.02 -0.72 -11.48
CA GLU A 110 -3.44 -1.64 -12.45
C GLU A 110 -1.93 -1.77 -12.26
N TYR A 111 -1.20 -0.65 -12.19
CA TYR A 111 0.24 -0.65 -11.97
C TYR A 111 0.64 -1.24 -10.61
N GLY A 112 -0.13 -0.95 -9.56
CA GLY A 112 0.08 -1.48 -8.21
C GLY A 112 -0.32 -2.95 -8.03
N ASP A 113 -0.95 -3.59 -9.03
CA ASP A 113 -1.49 -4.95 -8.95
C ASP A 113 -2.42 -5.17 -7.74
N VAL A 114 -3.17 -4.13 -7.34
CA VAL A 114 -4.08 -4.12 -6.19
C VAL A 114 -5.56 -4.29 -6.58
N ASN A 115 -5.80 -5.00 -7.69
CA ASN A 115 -7.15 -5.17 -8.22
C ASN A 115 -8.02 -6.06 -7.29
N PRO A 116 -9.23 -5.62 -6.90
CA PRO A 116 -10.15 -6.41 -6.06
C PRO A 116 -10.54 -7.77 -6.66
N ASP A 117 -10.53 -7.90 -7.99
CA ASP A 117 -10.89 -9.13 -8.69
C ASP A 117 -9.92 -10.28 -8.35
N LYS A 118 -8.67 -9.96 -8.04
CA LYS A 118 -7.65 -10.94 -7.63
C LYS A 118 -8.03 -11.64 -6.33
N ILE A 119 -8.55 -10.88 -5.36
CA ILE A 119 -9.03 -11.41 -4.07
C ILE A 119 -10.24 -12.32 -4.31
N GLN A 120 -11.17 -11.93 -5.18
CA GLN A 120 -12.32 -12.76 -5.51
C GLN A 120 -11.91 -14.07 -6.19
N ASN A 121 -10.92 -14.00 -7.10
CA ASN A 121 -10.41 -15.17 -7.79
C ASN A 121 -9.69 -16.13 -6.84
N TRP A 122 -8.87 -15.64 -5.91
CA TRP A 122 -8.26 -16.48 -4.87
C TRP A 122 -9.31 -17.19 -4.02
N ARG A 123 -10.37 -16.47 -3.61
CA ARG A 123 -11.50 -17.07 -2.87
C ARG A 123 -12.22 -18.15 -3.69
N LYS A 124 -12.40 -17.95 -5.00
CA LYS A 124 -12.99 -18.96 -5.91
C LYS A 124 -12.08 -20.19 -6.07
N LEU A 125 -10.77 -19.98 -6.21
CA LEU A 125 -9.80 -21.06 -6.41
C LEU A 125 -9.67 -21.93 -5.15
N VAL A 126 -9.69 -21.34 -3.96
CA VAL A 126 -9.68 -22.12 -2.70
C VAL A 126 -10.94 -22.94 -2.52
N LYS A 127 -12.11 -22.38 -2.86
CA LYS A 127 -13.34 -23.18 -2.91
C LYS A 127 -13.26 -24.34 -3.91
N LYS A 128 -12.46 -24.21 -4.97
CA LYS A 128 -12.23 -25.28 -5.95
C LYS A 128 -11.18 -26.31 -5.50
N ARG A 129 -10.23 -25.93 -4.62
CA ARG A 129 -9.17 -26.82 -4.11
C ARG A 129 -9.75 -28.10 -3.50
N ALA A 130 -10.86 -27.99 -2.77
CA ALA A 130 -11.54 -29.13 -2.15
C ALA A 130 -12.01 -30.22 -3.15
N TYR A 131 -12.05 -29.93 -4.46
CA TYR A 131 -12.38 -30.91 -5.51
C TYR A 131 -11.16 -31.60 -6.14
N PHE A 132 -9.94 -31.21 -5.77
CA PHE A 132 -8.72 -31.78 -6.35
C PHE A 132 -7.88 -32.45 -5.27
N PRO A 133 -7.47 -33.71 -5.45
CA PRO A 133 -6.58 -34.36 -4.52
C PRO A 133 -5.15 -33.85 -4.64
N ASP A 134 -4.41 -33.96 -3.55
CA ASP A 134 -2.96 -33.89 -3.58
C ASP A 134 -2.41 -35.22 -4.10
N VAL A 135 -1.58 -35.15 -5.15
CA VAL A 135 -0.97 -36.31 -5.81
C VAL A 135 0.53 -36.22 -5.61
N SER A 136 1.12 -37.21 -4.94
CA SER A 136 2.57 -37.30 -4.79
C SER A 136 3.10 -38.62 -5.31
N LEU A 137 4.19 -38.54 -6.09
CA LEU A 137 4.91 -39.68 -6.64
C LEU A 137 6.25 -39.78 -5.91
N SER A 138 6.49 -40.90 -5.23
CA SER A 138 7.77 -41.21 -4.58
C SER A 138 8.52 -42.30 -5.35
N LEU A 139 9.84 -42.15 -5.44
CA LEU A 139 10.75 -43.12 -6.04
C LEU A 139 11.84 -43.42 -5.01
N ASP A 140 11.78 -44.61 -4.42
CA ASP A 140 12.70 -45.05 -3.38
C ASP A 140 13.65 -46.10 -3.96
N VAL A 141 14.95 -45.79 -3.96
CA VAL A 141 16.00 -46.69 -4.47
C VAL A 141 16.94 -47.04 -3.35
N ASP A 142 16.72 -48.20 -2.75
CA ASP A 142 17.55 -48.70 -1.66
C ASP A 142 18.61 -49.67 -2.20
N ARG A 143 19.88 -49.32 -1.96
CA ARG A 143 21.02 -50.21 -2.19
C ARG A 143 21.69 -50.47 -0.87
N ASN A 144 21.42 -51.63 -0.29
CA ASN A 144 22.07 -52.04 0.95
C ASN A 144 23.14 -53.09 0.65
N ARG A 145 24.33 -52.89 1.21
CA ARG A 145 25.47 -53.81 1.08
C ARG A 145 25.95 -54.20 2.46
N THR A 146 25.48 -55.35 2.94
CA THR A 146 25.95 -55.93 4.20
C THR A 146 27.27 -56.65 3.95
N ILE A 147 28.33 -56.22 4.63
CA ILE A 147 29.63 -56.91 4.62
C ILE A 147 29.89 -57.36 6.05
N SER A 148 29.80 -58.66 6.30
CA SER A 148 30.26 -59.26 7.54
C SER A 148 31.74 -59.64 7.38
N ASN A 149 32.63 -58.90 8.02
CA ASN A 149 34.05 -59.28 8.17
C ASN A 149 34.34 -59.51 9.65
N SER A 150 34.01 -60.69 10.17
CA SER A 150 34.48 -61.12 11.49
C SER A 150 35.90 -61.69 11.37
N ILE A 151 36.90 -60.87 11.63
CA ILE A 151 38.25 -61.32 11.95
C ILE A 151 38.57 -60.71 13.30
N TYR A 152 38.64 -61.50 14.38
CA TYR A 152 39.61 -61.34 15.48
C TYR A 152 39.43 -62.44 16.56
N GLY A 153 40.55 -63.06 16.94
CA GLY A 153 40.67 -63.96 18.10
C GLY A 153 41.86 -64.91 18.02
N SER A 154 43.04 -64.49 18.51
CA SER A 154 44.28 -65.26 18.55
C SER A 154 44.30 -66.30 19.68
N TYR A 155 44.79 -67.52 19.43
CA TYR A 155 45.35 -68.40 20.47
C TYR A 155 46.49 -69.27 19.94
N THR A 156 47.56 -69.32 20.75
CA THR A 156 48.80 -70.08 20.57
C THR A 156 48.61 -71.54 21.02
N SER A 157 47.91 -72.37 20.25
CA SER A 157 47.94 -73.84 20.38
C SER A 157 47.01 -74.48 19.35
N GLY A 158 47.57 -75.32 18.48
CA GLY A 158 46.88 -76.45 17.82
C GLY A 158 45.57 -76.13 17.07
N GLY A 159 45.66 -76.00 15.75
CA GLY A 159 44.59 -75.48 14.90
C GLY A 159 43.25 -76.23 14.92
N GLN A 160 42.19 -75.46 14.67
CA GLN A 160 41.23 -75.69 13.60
C GLN A 160 40.73 -74.32 13.10
N HIS A 161 40.76 -74.10 11.79
CA HIS A 161 40.20 -72.92 11.14
C HIS A 161 38.81 -73.28 10.61
N TYR A 162 37.78 -72.53 10.99
CA TYR A 162 36.47 -72.62 10.35
C TYR A 162 36.35 -71.48 9.36
N VAL A 163 36.43 -71.82 8.07
CA VAL A 163 36.07 -70.90 6.98
C VAL A 163 34.55 -70.94 6.86
N GLY A 164 33.89 -69.98 7.50
CA GLY A 164 32.47 -69.70 7.24
C GLY A 164 32.33 -69.05 5.86
N PRO A 165 31.27 -69.35 5.08
CA PRO A 165 31.07 -68.74 3.78
C PRO A 165 31.00 -67.20 3.92
N ASN A 166 31.73 -66.50 3.06
CA ASN A 166 31.59 -65.05 2.89
C ASN A 166 30.17 -64.75 2.42
N ASP A 167 29.28 -64.41 3.35
CA ASP A 167 27.91 -64.06 2.99
C ASP A 167 27.85 -62.57 2.61
N LYS A 168 28.06 -62.31 1.32
CA LYS A 168 27.86 -60.98 0.70
C LYS A 168 26.48 -60.97 0.08
N THR A 169 25.48 -60.52 0.85
CA THR A 169 24.14 -60.29 0.32
C THR A 169 24.04 -58.90 -0.31
N PHE A 170 23.70 -58.86 -1.60
CA PHE A 170 23.42 -57.61 -2.33
C PHE A 170 21.93 -57.53 -2.60
N TYR A 171 21.25 -56.60 -1.93
CA TYR A 171 19.84 -56.31 -2.17
C TYR A 171 19.72 -54.96 -2.87
N ARG A 172 19.09 -54.97 -4.04
CA ARG A 172 18.67 -53.76 -4.76
C ARG A 172 17.15 -53.73 -4.74
N ASN A 173 16.57 -52.86 -3.92
CA ASN A 173 15.14 -52.63 -3.92
C ASN A 173 14.83 -51.29 -4.60
N THR A 174 13.83 -51.28 -5.46
CA THR A 174 13.35 -50.07 -6.14
C THR A 174 11.84 -50.03 -5.97
N GLY A 175 11.38 -49.12 -5.12
CA GLY A 175 9.97 -48.86 -4.87
C GLY A 175 9.51 -47.64 -5.65
N VAL A 176 8.34 -47.74 -6.28
CA VAL A 176 7.63 -46.60 -6.84
C VAL A 176 6.30 -46.50 -6.11
N GLY A 177 6.08 -45.37 -5.43
CA GLY A 177 4.85 -45.10 -4.69
C GLY A 177 4.06 -43.97 -5.35
N VAL A 178 2.76 -44.17 -5.54
CA VAL A 178 1.83 -43.08 -5.85
C VAL A 178 0.89 -42.95 -4.67
N SER A 179 0.83 -41.78 -4.06
CA SER A 179 -0.15 -41.48 -3.01
C SER A 179 -1.09 -40.36 -3.43
N LEU A 180 -2.36 -40.58 -3.12
CA LEU A 180 -3.45 -39.65 -3.38
C LEU A 180 -4.06 -39.27 -2.03
N SER A 181 -4.10 -37.97 -1.72
CA SER A 181 -4.68 -37.46 -0.48
C SER A 181 -5.85 -36.52 -0.80
N TRP A 182 -6.98 -36.71 -0.13
CA TRP A 182 -8.17 -35.87 -0.25
C TRP A 182 -8.52 -35.27 1.11
N ASP A 183 -8.59 -33.94 1.17
CA ASP A 183 -9.13 -33.24 2.33
C ASP A 183 -10.56 -32.77 2.02
N LEU A 184 -11.55 -33.52 2.51
CA LEU A 184 -12.97 -33.21 2.32
C LEU A 184 -13.48 -32.20 3.37
N ALA A 185 -12.69 -31.88 4.42
CA ALA A 185 -13.05 -30.87 5.40
C ALA A 185 -12.97 -29.46 4.79
N ASP A 186 -12.06 -29.26 3.84
CA ASP A 186 -11.93 -28.04 3.03
C ASP A 186 -13.22 -27.69 2.25
N ILE A 187 -14.17 -28.61 2.08
CA ILE A 187 -15.49 -28.36 1.48
C ILE A 187 -16.34 -27.45 2.38
N VAL A 188 -16.27 -27.65 3.70
CA VAL A 188 -17.03 -26.88 4.70
C VAL A 188 -16.23 -25.67 5.18
N TRP A 189 -14.95 -25.88 5.50
CA TRP A 189 -14.07 -24.81 5.97
C TRP A 189 -12.60 -25.15 5.67
N SER A 190 -11.91 -24.25 4.96
CA SER A 190 -10.50 -24.46 4.62
C SER A 190 -9.59 -23.64 5.51
N SER A 191 -8.54 -24.29 6.04
CA SER A 191 -7.54 -23.63 6.89
C SER A 191 -6.76 -22.52 6.16
N ASP A 192 -6.71 -22.57 4.83
CA ASP A 192 -6.11 -21.54 3.98
C ASP A 192 -6.87 -20.19 4.04
N GLN A 193 -8.14 -20.21 4.48
CA GLN A 193 -8.99 -19.01 4.54
C GLN A 193 -8.38 -17.91 5.42
N LEU A 194 -7.75 -18.26 6.55
CA LEU A 194 -7.09 -17.30 7.44
C LEU A 194 -5.91 -16.59 6.76
N SER A 195 -5.12 -17.34 5.98
CA SER A 195 -3.99 -16.78 5.24
C SER A 195 -4.45 -15.87 4.09
N ILE A 196 -5.58 -16.18 3.46
CA ILE A 196 -6.17 -15.36 2.39
C ILE A 196 -6.79 -14.10 2.96
N ASP A 197 -7.46 -14.19 4.10
CA ASP A 197 -8.09 -13.03 4.72
C ASP A 197 -7.04 -12.00 5.16
N SER A 198 -5.93 -12.43 5.78
CA SER A 198 -4.82 -11.53 6.11
C SER A 198 -4.20 -10.87 4.86
N ARG A 199 -3.94 -11.64 3.78
CA ARG A 199 -3.45 -11.09 2.50
C ARG A 199 -4.44 -10.14 1.85
N SER A 200 -5.73 -10.47 1.89
CA SER A 200 -6.79 -9.62 1.35
C SER A 200 -6.89 -8.29 2.08
N LYS A 201 -6.74 -8.30 3.41
CA LYS A 201 -6.69 -7.09 4.23
C LYS A 201 -5.50 -6.22 3.86
N MET A 202 -4.29 -6.79 3.81
CA MET A 202 -3.08 -6.06 3.42
C MET A 202 -3.21 -5.46 2.01
N MET A 203 -3.81 -6.19 1.07
CA MET A 203 -4.05 -5.70 -0.29
C MET A 203 -5.04 -4.53 -0.33
N VAL A 204 -6.12 -4.60 0.47
CA VAL A 204 -7.10 -3.51 0.59
C VAL A 204 -6.45 -2.29 1.22
N GLU A 205 -5.68 -2.46 2.30
CA GLU A 205 -4.95 -1.37 2.95
C GLU A 205 -3.98 -0.69 1.97
N LEU A 206 -3.17 -1.47 1.24
CA LEU A 206 -2.27 -0.93 0.22
C LEU A 206 -3.03 -0.17 -0.88
N ARG A 207 -4.18 -0.68 -1.33
CA ARG A 207 -5.01 0.00 -2.32
C ARG A 207 -5.51 1.34 -1.81
N GLU A 208 -6.05 1.39 -0.60
CA GLU A 208 -6.55 2.63 -0.01
C GLU A 208 -5.42 3.65 0.11
N ASP A 209 -4.23 3.22 0.57
CA ASP A 209 -3.05 4.09 0.70
C ASP A 209 -2.59 4.66 -0.67
N ILE A 210 -2.55 3.82 -1.71
CA ILE A 210 -2.23 4.26 -3.08
C ILE A 210 -3.26 5.27 -3.58
N LEU A 211 -4.56 4.96 -3.45
CA LEU A 211 -5.62 5.83 -3.96
C LEU A 211 -5.66 7.18 -3.25
N ASP A 212 -5.42 7.21 -1.93
CA ASP A 212 -5.37 8.43 -1.14
C ASP A 212 -4.19 9.33 -1.60
N GLN A 213 -3.00 8.73 -1.77
CA GLN A 213 -1.83 9.47 -2.26
C GLN A 213 -2.00 9.99 -3.69
N VAL A 214 -2.53 9.17 -4.60
CA VAL A 214 -2.81 9.61 -5.98
C VAL A 214 -3.82 10.76 -6.00
N THR A 215 -4.88 10.67 -5.19
CA THR A 215 -5.90 11.72 -5.08
C THR A 215 -5.29 13.04 -4.62
N ARG A 216 -4.47 12.99 -3.57
CA ARG A 216 -3.80 14.17 -3.05
C ARG A 216 -2.85 14.79 -4.07
N LEU A 217 -1.94 14.00 -4.65
CA LEU A 217 -0.99 14.48 -5.65
C LEU A 217 -1.71 15.09 -6.86
N TYR A 218 -2.80 14.48 -7.32
CA TYR A 218 -3.62 14.99 -8.41
C TYR A 218 -4.20 16.37 -8.11
N PHE A 219 -4.80 16.56 -6.92
CA PHE A 219 -5.40 17.85 -6.57
C PHE A 219 -4.38 18.92 -6.16
N GLU A 220 -3.21 18.53 -5.63
CA GLU A 220 -2.09 19.44 -5.44
C GLU A 220 -1.56 19.91 -6.79
N ARG A 221 -1.39 19.00 -7.75
CA ARG A 221 -1.03 19.34 -9.14
C ARG A 221 -2.02 20.32 -9.75
N ARG A 222 -3.33 20.03 -9.62
CA ARG A 222 -4.39 20.90 -10.14
C ARG A 222 -4.36 22.29 -9.54
N ARG A 223 -4.03 22.42 -8.25
CA ARG A 223 -3.91 23.72 -7.60
C ARG A 223 -2.73 24.53 -8.15
N VAL A 224 -1.56 23.91 -8.30
CA VAL A 224 -0.38 24.56 -8.87
C VAL A 224 -0.65 25.01 -10.31
N GLN A 225 -1.38 24.23 -11.10
CA GLN A 225 -1.81 24.62 -12.44
C GLN A 225 -2.72 25.84 -12.44
N ILE A 226 -3.70 25.90 -11.54
CA ILE A 226 -4.56 27.08 -11.41
C ILE A 226 -3.73 28.30 -10.98
N GLU A 227 -2.81 28.14 -10.03
CA GLU A 227 -1.90 29.21 -9.63
C GLU A 227 -1.10 29.75 -10.83
N LEU A 228 -0.55 28.87 -11.67
CA LEU A 228 0.17 29.22 -12.91
C LEU A 228 -0.69 30.03 -13.89
N LEU A 229 -1.97 29.70 -14.07
CA LEU A 229 -2.89 30.44 -14.94
C LEU A 229 -3.19 31.85 -14.42
N THR A 230 -3.08 32.04 -13.10
CA THR A 230 -3.46 33.29 -12.43
C THR A 230 -2.29 34.23 -12.17
N LEU A 231 -1.06 33.72 -12.37
CA LEU A 231 0.15 34.50 -12.20
C LEU A 231 0.28 35.52 -13.33
N ALA A 232 0.39 36.80 -12.94
CA ALA A 232 0.69 37.88 -13.87
C ALA A 232 2.11 37.69 -14.44
N GLU A 233 2.32 38.04 -15.72
CA GLU A 233 3.58 37.84 -16.47
C GLU A 233 4.82 38.50 -15.84
N ASN A 234 4.66 39.30 -14.79
CA ASN A 234 5.70 40.13 -14.19
C ASN A 234 6.62 39.42 -13.18
N GLU A 235 6.40 38.14 -12.87
CA GLU A 235 7.23 37.36 -11.94
C GLU A 235 7.80 36.07 -12.58
N PRO A 236 8.83 36.18 -13.44
CA PRO A 236 9.34 35.02 -14.18
C PRO A 236 9.97 33.94 -13.29
N GLN A 237 10.60 34.33 -12.17
CA GLN A 237 11.21 33.38 -11.23
C GLN A 237 10.15 32.51 -10.54
N LEU A 238 9.07 33.14 -10.06
CA LEU A 238 8.00 32.43 -9.37
C LEU A 238 7.22 31.53 -10.32
N LYS A 239 7.04 31.94 -11.59
CA LYS A 239 6.49 31.07 -12.64
C LYS A 239 7.36 29.83 -12.86
N MET A 240 8.67 30.01 -13.00
CA MET A 240 9.62 28.90 -13.20
C MET A 240 9.59 27.90 -12.03
N ASP A 241 9.56 28.38 -10.78
CA ASP A 241 9.47 27.51 -9.60
C ASP A 241 8.17 26.69 -9.59
N LYS A 242 7.06 27.30 -9.98
CA LYS A 242 5.75 26.63 -10.07
C LYS A 242 5.71 25.61 -11.22
N GLU A 243 6.35 25.90 -12.34
CA GLU A 243 6.50 24.94 -13.45
C GLU A 243 7.37 23.74 -13.03
N MET A 244 8.47 23.97 -12.32
CA MET A 244 9.28 22.88 -11.75
C MET A 244 8.47 22.03 -10.77
N ARG A 245 7.67 22.67 -9.90
CA ARG A 245 6.79 21.96 -8.97
C ARG A 245 5.71 21.14 -9.69
N LEU A 246 5.15 21.66 -10.77
CA LEU A 246 4.21 20.93 -11.62
C LEU A 246 4.86 19.70 -12.24
N ALA A 247 6.11 19.81 -12.71
CA ALA A 247 6.88 18.69 -13.24
C ALA A 247 7.17 17.63 -12.17
N GLU A 248 7.54 18.05 -10.95
CA GLU A 248 7.76 17.16 -9.81
C GLU A 248 6.50 16.36 -9.46
N LEU A 249 5.36 17.04 -9.30
CA LEU A 249 4.08 16.39 -8.99
C LEU A 249 3.64 15.41 -10.09
N THR A 250 3.94 15.74 -11.35
CA THR A 250 3.68 14.85 -12.49
C THR A 250 4.54 13.59 -12.41
N ALA A 251 5.84 13.72 -12.09
CA ALA A 251 6.73 12.58 -11.89
C ALA A 251 6.31 11.71 -10.69
N LEU A 252 5.83 12.33 -9.61
CA LEU A 252 5.31 11.60 -8.45
C LEU A 252 4.04 10.82 -8.82
N LEU A 253 3.11 11.39 -9.57
CA LEU A 253 1.94 10.66 -10.08
C LEU A 253 2.36 9.50 -10.99
N ASP A 254 3.30 9.73 -11.90
CA ASP A 254 3.83 8.69 -12.79
C ASP A 254 4.48 7.54 -12.03
N SER A 255 5.08 7.81 -10.86
CA SER A 255 5.63 6.74 -10.00
C SER A 255 4.57 5.78 -9.48
N PHE A 256 3.31 6.24 -9.35
CA PHE A 256 2.16 5.41 -8.97
C PHE A 256 1.41 4.83 -10.17
N THR A 257 1.58 5.37 -11.38
CA THR A 257 0.87 4.91 -12.59
C THR A 257 1.78 4.25 -13.62
N GLY A 258 3.07 4.04 -13.32
CA GLY A 258 4.05 3.46 -14.25
C GLY A 258 4.37 4.34 -15.47
N GLY A 259 4.19 5.66 -15.37
CA GLY A 259 4.41 6.59 -16.49
C GLY A 259 3.24 6.73 -17.48
N GLU A 260 2.12 6.01 -17.27
CA GLU A 260 0.96 6.10 -18.17
C GLU A 260 0.21 7.44 -18.06
N PHE A 261 0.29 8.13 -16.92
CA PHE A 261 -0.38 9.42 -16.74
C PHE A 261 0.20 10.48 -17.69
N SER A 262 1.53 10.63 -17.72
CA SER A 262 2.19 11.55 -18.67
C SER A 262 1.94 11.18 -20.13
N LYS A 263 1.98 9.88 -20.48
CA LYS A 263 1.68 9.43 -21.85
C LYS A 263 0.27 9.84 -22.29
N ARG A 264 -0.71 9.74 -21.39
CA ARG A 264 -2.11 10.08 -21.67
C ARG A 264 -2.29 11.59 -21.86
N ILE A 265 -1.56 12.42 -21.09
CA ILE A 265 -1.50 13.87 -21.30
C ILE A 265 -0.88 14.20 -22.67
N GLU A 266 0.23 13.56 -23.03
CA GLU A 266 0.86 13.77 -24.35
C GLU A 266 -0.03 13.34 -25.50
N ALA A 267 -0.79 12.25 -25.33
CA ALA A 267 -1.77 11.77 -26.31
C ALA A 267 -2.95 12.74 -26.45
N GLY A 268 -3.45 13.31 -25.35
CA GLY A 268 -4.52 14.30 -25.38
C GLY A 268 -4.12 15.63 -26.00
N ARG A 269 -2.83 15.99 -26.02
CA ARG A 269 -2.33 17.21 -26.65
C ARG A 269 -2.15 17.11 -28.18
N LYS A 270 -2.21 15.92 -28.76
CA LYS A 270 -2.06 15.67 -30.21
C LYS A 270 -3.39 15.72 -30.93
#